data_AF-A0A7X9ZER8-F1
#
_entry.id   AF-A0A7X9ZER8-F1
#
_cell.length_a   1.000
_cell.length_b   1.000
_cell.length_c   1.000
_cell.angle_alpha   90.00
_cell.angle_beta   90.00
_cell.angle_gamma   90.00
#
_symmetry.space_group_name_H-M   'P 1'
#
loop_
_entity.id
_entity.type
_entity.pdbx_description
1 polymer ?
#
loop_
_entity_poly.entity_id
_entity_poly.type
_entity_poly.pdbx_seq_one_letter_code
_entity_poly.pdbx_strand_id
1 'polypeptide(L)'
;MSTFLEASGWTVLPAGEHAIRAVSPMTLGLDGQHAAFFIAHPDDTSFYLTDACETSMHASSYGIDVGAKRIDLLNETPGVSLAHFDRDGAIVASGPNEQLQEALWDAVKLAMALSFQCAKWMPRFSQLRFRAQVGRALAEGVGANRMVKGARAKGSSGHTADFAFAVRAAGSTALTYIEPIALKAGKKMDWTQVYQTHGKMSDVKMADARNSRMVILEDGASAEEFKKAVTILEQSATVQTLAKTRDWREVFSG
;
A
#
# COMPACT_ATOMS: atom_id res chain seq x y z
N MET A 1 -8.20 -36.14 14.30
CA MET A 1 -7.32 -35.00 13.94
C MET A 1 -7.37 -33.86 14.96
N SER A 2 -8.54 -33.51 15.53
CA SER A 2 -8.62 -32.44 16.56
C SER A 2 -7.65 -32.67 17.72
N THR A 3 -7.54 -33.92 18.21
CA THR A 3 -6.65 -34.30 19.31
C THR A 3 -5.17 -34.04 19.03
N PHE A 4 -4.72 -34.14 17.77
CA PHE A 4 -3.34 -33.85 17.38
C PHE A 4 -3.08 -32.33 17.29
N LEU A 5 -4.05 -31.59 16.73
CA LEU A 5 -3.97 -30.13 16.62
C LEU A 5 -3.96 -29.48 18.01
N GLU A 6 -4.86 -29.91 18.89
CA GLU A 6 -4.92 -29.45 20.28
C GLU A 6 -3.61 -29.75 21.03
N ALA A 7 -3.04 -30.94 20.85
CA ALA A 7 -1.75 -31.31 21.44
C ALA A 7 -0.57 -30.47 20.89
N SER A 8 -0.69 -29.91 19.70
CA SER A 8 0.29 -29.01 19.08
C SER A 8 0.00 -27.51 19.30
N GLY A 9 -0.91 -27.20 20.24
CA GLY A 9 -1.22 -25.83 20.66
C GLY A 9 -2.22 -25.10 19.78
N TRP A 10 -2.88 -25.78 18.85
CA TRP A 10 -3.98 -25.20 18.08
C TRP A 10 -5.25 -25.14 18.90
N THR A 11 -6.07 -24.11 18.66
CA THR A 11 -7.45 -24.11 19.12
C THR A 11 -8.34 -24.63 18.00
N VAL A 12 -9.07 -25.72 18.25
CA VAL A 12 -9.99 -26.33 17.27
C VAL A 12 -11.42 -26.00 17.65
N LEU A 13 -12.17 -25.42 16.72
CA LEU A 13 -13.56 -25.02 16.90
C LEU A 13 -14.43 -25.71 15.83
N PRO A 14 -15.68 -26.09 16.15
CA PRO A 14 -16.61 -26.58 15.13
C PRO A 14 -16.95 -25.45 14.15
N ALA A 15 -16.98 -25.77 12.85
CA ALA A 15 -17.33 -24.82 11.78
C ALA A 15 -18.42 -25.35 10.82
N GLY A 16 -19.03 -26.49 11.16
CA GLY A 16 -20.04 -27.18 10.38
C GLY A 16 -20.06 -28.66 10.74
N GLU A 17 -20.93 -29.43 10.09
CA GLU A 17 -21.08 -30.88 10.35
C GLU A 17 -19.82 -31.67 9.96
N HIS A 18 -19.16 -31.27 8.87
CA HIS A 18 -17.92 -31.88 8.38
C HIS A 18 -16.78 -30.87 8.26
N ALA A 19 -16.80 -29.84 9.11
CA ALA A 19 -15.81 -28.78 9.06
C ALA A 19 -15.36 -28.32 10.45
N ILE A 20 -14.06 -28.02 10.56
CA ILE A 20 -13.46 -27.40 11.73
C ILE A 20 -12.80 -26.09 11.36
N ARG A 21 -12.73 -25.17 12.31
CA ARG A 21 -11.87 -24.00 12.27
C ARG A 21 -10.68 -24.27 13.17
N ALA A 22 -9.49 -24.36 12.58
CA ALA A 22 -8.23 -24.56 13.28
C ALA A 22 -7.51 -23.21 13.42
N VAL A 23 -7.37 -22.71 14.64
CA VAL A 23 -6.64 -21.49 14.96
C VAL A 23 -5.21 -21.86 15.34
N SER A 24 -4.26 -21.36 14.55
CA SER A 24 -2.83 -21.63 14.69
C SER A 24 -2.30 -21.00 15.98
N PRO A 25 -1.28 -21.57 16.64
CA PRO A 25 -0.52 -20.88 17.69
C PRO A 25 0.28 -19.67 17.16
N MET A 26 0.39 -19.50 15.83
CA MET A 26 1.14 -18.41 15.22
C MET A 26 0.28 -17.15 15.05
N THR A 27 0.86 -16.01 15.43
CA THR A 27 0.22 -14.69 15.31
C THR A 27 0.66 -13.94 14.07
N LEU A 28 -0.27 -13.22 13.46
CA LEU A 28 -0.03 -12.20 12.45
C LEU A 28 0.63 -10.98 13.10
N GLY A 29 1.66 -10.44 12.46
CA GLY A 29 2.65 -9.55 13.08
C GLY A 29 2.22 -8.09 13.25
N LEU A 30 0.95 -7.76 13.03
CA LEU A 30 0.45 -6.38 13.09
C LEU A 30 -0.31 -6.06 14.38
N ASP A 31 -1.04 -7.03 14.93
CA ASP A 31 -1.86 -6.89 16.14
C ASP A 31 -1.91 -8.15 17.03
N GLY A 32 -1.19 -9.21 16.66
CA GLY A 32 -1.22 -10.46 17.40
C GLY A 32 -2.44 -11.33 17.10
N GLN A 33 -3.28 -11.00 16.09
CA GLN A 33 -4.35 -11.91 15.65
C GLN A 33 -3.76 -13.25 15.21
N HIS A 34 -4.34 -14.37 15.63
CA HIS A 34 -3.88 -15.68 15.21
C HIS A 34 -4.33 -16.02 13.78
N ALA A 35 -3.47 -16.68 13.01
CA ALA A 35 -3.86 -17.25 11.72
C ALA A 35 -4.88 -18.36 11.95
N ALA A 36 -5.90 -18.47 11.10
CA ALA A 36 -6.94 -19.49 11.22
C ALA A 36 -7.32 -20.05 9.86
N PHE A 37 -7.70 -21.32 9.86
CA PHE A 37 -8.05 -22.06 8.66
C PHE A 37 -9.32 -22.86 8.89
N PHE A 38 -10.21 -22.84 7.91
CA PHE A 38 -11.34 -23.74 7.80
C PHE A 38 -10.89 -25.00 7.07
N ILE A 39 -11.16 -26.15 7.65
CA ILE A 39 -10.85 -27.46 7.09
C ILE A 39 -12.17 -28.21 7.00
N ALA A 40 -12.60 -28.48 5.78
CA ALA A 40 -13.77 -29.30 5.48
C ALA A 40 -13.33 -30.67 4.95
N HIS A 41 -14.13 -31.69 5.22
CA HIS A 41 -14.03 -33.01 4.62
C HIS A 41 -15.23 -33.21 3.68
N PRO A 42 -15.09 -32.91 2.38
CA PRO A 42 -16.19 -33.08 1.41
C PRO A 42 -16.67 -34.54 1.31
N ASP A 43 -15.75 -35.48 1.57
CA ASP A 43 -15.99 -36.92 1.65
C ASP A 43 -14.99 -37.57 2.63
N ASP A 44 -15.06 -38.89 2.79
CA ASP A 44 -14.24 -39.64 3.75
C ASP A 44 -12.74 -39.69 3.38
N THR A 45 -12.38 -39.34 2.15
CA THR A 45 -11.03 -39.50 1.60
C THR A 45 -10.30 -38.18 1.35
N SER A 46 -11.04 -37.08 1.23
CA SER A 46 -10.51 -35.80 0.80
C SER A 46 -10.71 -34.69 1.83
N PHE A 47 -9.92 -33.63 1.67
CA PHE A 47 -10.07 -32.39 2.42
C PHE A 47 -10.12 -31.19 1.49
N TYR A 48 -10.73 -30.12 1.99
CA TYR A 48 -10.60 -28.76 1.49
C TYR A 48 -10.19 -27.83 2.63
N LEU A 49 -9.15 -27.04 2.44
CA LEU A 49 -8.64 -26.06 3.38
C LEU A 49 -8.78 -24.68 2.76
N THR A 50 -9.26 -23.71 3.56
CA THR A 50 -9.23 -22.30 3.21
C THR A 50 -9.04 -21.41 4.43
N ASP A 51 -8.36 -20.28 4.30
CA ASP A 51 -8.41 -19.21 5.31
C ASP A 51 -9.58 -18.23 5.10
N ALA A 52 -10.42 -18.45 4.08
CA ALA A 52 -11.53 -17.57 3.71
C ALA A 52 -11.11 -16.09 3.53
N CYS A 53 -9.91 -15.86 2.98
CA CYS A 53 -9.28 -14.55 2.86
C CYS A 53 -8.97 -13.86 4.19
N GLU A 54 -9.10 -14.50 5.37
CA GLU A 54 -8.87 -13.85 6.67
C GLU A 54 -7.46 -13.23 6.74
N THR A 55 -6.44 -13.89 6.18
CA THR A 55 -5.06 -13.37 6.20
C THR A 55 -4.88 -12.15 5.29
N SER A 56 -5.44 -12.18 4.08
CA SER A 56 -5.35 -11.05 3.13
C SER A 56 -6.24 -9.88 3.55
N MET A 57 -7.41 -10.15 4.13
CA MET A 57 -8.28 -9.14 4.74
C MET A 57 -7.63 -8.49 5.96
N HIS A 58 -6.91 -9.26 6.79
CA HIS A 58 -6.12 -8.73 7.88
C HIS A 58 -5.10 -7.71 7.35
N ALA A 59 -4.26 -8.09 6.38
CA ALA A 59 -3.32 -7.15 5.76
C ALA A 59 -4.02 -5.92 5.15
N SER A 60 -5.17 -6.12 4.51
CA SER A 60 -5.99 -5.05 3.93
C SER A 60 -6.53 -4.06 4.96
N SER A 61 -6.81 -4.51 6.19
CA SER A 61 -7.21 -3.63 7.30
C SER A 61 -6.11 -2.61 7.66
N TYR A 62 -4.85 -2.92 7.34
CA TYR A 62 -3.69 -2.03 7.45
C TYR A 62 -3.37 -1.28 6.14
N GLY A 63 -4.28 -1.32 5.17
CA GLY A 63 -4.17 -0.67 3.87
C GLY A 63 -3.26 -1.39 2.87
N ILE A 64 -2.79 -2.60 3.17
CA ILE A 64 -1.94 -3.36 2.25
C ILE A 64 -2.80 -3.95 1.14
N ASP A 65 -2.54 -3.53 -0.10
CA ASP A 65 -3.16 -4.13 -1.29
C ASP A 65 -2.43 -5.42 -1.70
N VAL A 66 -3.06 -6.59 -1.57
CA VAL A 66 -2.49 -7.91 -1.92
C VAL A 66 -2.87 -8.27 -3.37
N GLY A 67 -2.45 -7.44 -4.33
CA GLY A 67 -2.70 -7.70 -5.75
C GLY A 67 -1.87 -8.85 -6.33
N ALA A 68 -2.19 -9.25 -7.58
CA ALA A 68 -1.63 -10.43 -8.27
C ALA A 68 -0.12 -10.61 -8.14
N LYS A 69 0.69 -9.55 -8.33
CA LYS A 69 2.16 -9.65 -8.20
C LYS A 69 2.64 -10.04 -6.81
N ARG A 70 1.92 -9.64 -5.76
CA ARG A 70 2.23 -9.99 -4.37
C ARG A 70 1.77 -11.41 -4.07
N ILE A 71 0.64 -11.84 -4.65
CA ILE A 71 0.17 -13.23 -4.59
C ILE A 71 1.20 -14.16 -5.24
N ASP A 72 1.67 -13.85 -6.45
CA ASP A 72 2.69 -14.64 -7.15
C ASP A 72 3.94 -14.81 -6.27
N LEU A 73 4.43 -13.71 -5.70
CA LEU A 73 5.59 -13.72 -4.80
C LEU A 73 5.35 -14.53 -3.51
N LEU A 74 4.13 -14.53 -2.96
CA LEU A 74 3.78 -15.34 -1.79
C LEU A 74 3.72 -16.83 -2.15
N ASN A 75 3.21 -17.16 -3.33
CA ASN A 75 3.17 -18.54 -3.83
C ASN A 75 4.55 -19.12 -4.17
N GLU A 76 5.56 -18.27 -4.30
CA GLU A 76 6.97 -18.66 -4.40
C GLU A 76 7.65 -18.90 -3.03
N THR A 77 6.88 -18.93 -1.92
CA THR A 77 7.43 -19.17 -0.57
C THR A 77 8.17 -20.52 -0.52
N PRO A 78 9.47 -20.55 -0.16
CA PRO A 78 10.24 -21.78 -0.15
C PRO A 78 9.65 -22.86 0.77
N GLY A 79 9.57 -24.09 0.26
CA GLY A 79 9.09 -25.24 1.02
C GLY A 79 7.57 -25.28 1.21
N VAL A 80 6.81 -24.54 0.39
CA VAL A 80 5.36 -24.67 0.21
C VAL A 80 5.10 -25.42 -1.10
N SER A 81 4.24 -26.43 -1.07
CA SER A 81 3.93 -27.29 -2.23
C SER A 81 2.45 -27.65 -2.35
N LEU A 82 1.70 -27.67 -1.24
CA LEU A 82 0.30 -28.13 -1.21
C LEU A 82 -0.73 -27.01 -1.04
N ALA A 83 -0.35 -25.89 -0.44
CA ALA A 83 -1.19 -24.71 -0.29
C ALA A 83 -0.72 -23.56 -1.19
N HIS A 84 -1.65 -22.68 -1.56
CA HIS A 84 -1.34 -21.46 -2.31
C HIS A 84 -2.37 -20.37 -2.02
N PHE A 85 -2.01 -19.11 -2.24
CA PHE A 85 -2.97 -18.04 -2.43
C PHE A 85 -3.64 -18.18 -3.79
N ASP A 86 -4.97 -18.20 -3.82
CA ASP A 86 -5.74 -18.08 -5.05
C ASP A 86 -5.79 -16.63 -5.56
N ARG A 87 -6.56 -16.38 -6.63
CA ARG A 87 -6.66 -15.06 -7.24
C ARG A 87 -7.45 -14.04 -6.41
N ASP A 88 -8.30 -14.51 -5.52
CA ASP A 88 -9.13 -13.68 -4.65
C ASP A 88 -8.43 -13.41 -3.31
N GLY A 89 -7.25 -13.99 -3.11
CA GLY A 89 -6.40 -13.77 -1.95
C GLY A 89 -6.71 -14.70 -0.78
N ALA A 90 -7.43 -15.79 -1.00
CA ALA A 90 -7.59 -16.85 -0.01
C ALA A 90 -6.40 -17.82 -0.09
N ILE A 91 -5.91 -18.26 1.06
CA ILE A 91 -5.01 -19.41 1.13
C ILE A 91 -5.87 -20.65 1.02
N VAL A 92 -5.62 -21.50 0.02
CA VAL A 92 -6.39 -22.71 -0.26
C VAL A 92 -5.50 -23.93 -0.46
N ALA A 93 -6.03 -25.11 -0.09
CA ALA A 93 -5.44 -26.40 -0.41
C ALA A 93 -6.53 -27.47 -0.49
N SER A 94 -6.31 -28.52 -1.28
CA SER A 94 -7.22 -29.66 -1.36
C SER A 94 -6.44 -30.91 -1.76
N GLY A 95 -6.85 -32.07 -1.25
CA GLY A 95 -6.16 -33.32 -1.55
C GLY A 95 -6.66 -34.48 -0.71
N PRO A 96 -5.97 -35.63 -0.76
CA PRO A 96 -6.26 -36.75 0.13
C PRO A 96 -5.97 -36.40 1.59
N ASN A 97 -6.74 -36.97 2.52
CA ASN A 97 -6.64 -36.71 3.96
C ASN A 97 -5.23 -36.94 4.54
N GLU A 98 -4.44 -37.82 3.92
CA GLU A 98 -3.05 -38.10 4.31
C GLU A 98 -2.11 -36.88 4.14
N GLN A 99 -2.43 -35.96 3.23
CA GLN A 99 -1.63 -34.77 2.96
C GLN A 99 -2.05 -33.55 3.79
N LEU A 100 -3.14 -33.65 4.53
CA LEU A 100 -3.75 -32.50 5.22
C LEU A 100 -2.82 -31.86 6.24
N GLN A 101 -2.04 -32.65 6.99
CA GLN A 101 -1.09 -32.10 7.94
C GLN A 101 -0.03 -31.22 7.25
N GLU A 102 0.50 -31.67 6.12
CA GLU A 102 1.51 -30.92 5.35
C GLU A 102 0.88 -29.68 4.71
N ALA A 103 -0.32 -29.81 4.13
CA ALA A 103 -1.08 -28.70 3.55
C ALA A 103 -1.42 -27.62 4.59
N LEU A 104 -1.77 -28.01 5.81
CA LEU A 104 -2.04 -27.06 6.90
C LEU A 104 -0.78 -26.28 7.31
N TRP A 105 0.37 -26.94 7.38
CA TRP A 105 1.63 -26.24 7.68
C TRP A 105 2.07 -25.33 6.54
N ASP A 106 1.84 -25.73 5.29
CA ASP A 106 2.05 -24.87 4.13
C ASP A 106 1.17 -23.62 4.18
N ALA A 107 -0.10 -23.77 4.55
CA ALA A 107 -0.99 -22.65 4.74
C ALA A 107 -0.50 -21.69 5.85
N VAL A 108 0.02 -22.23 6.97
CA VAL A 108 0.66 -21.43 8.02
C VAL A 108 1.89 -20.69 7.49
N LYS A 109 2.76 -21.35 6.71
CA LYS A 109 3.95 -20.71 6.11
C LYS A 109 3.54 -19.54 5.22
N LEU A 110 2.51 -19.70 4.40
CA LEU A 110 1.98 -18.63 3.54
C LEU A 110 1.41 -17.46 4.35
N ALA A 111 0.63 -17.75 5.40
CA ALA A 111 0.12 -16.71 6.30
C ALA A 111 1.27 -15.93 6.98
N MET A 112 2.31 -16.64 7.42
CA MET A 112 3.51 -16.03 8.00
C MET A 112 4.33 -15.25 6.97
N ALA A 113 4.43 -15.74 5.73
CA ALA A 113 5.11 -15.05 4.66
C ALA A 113 4.46 -13.69 4.37
N LEU A 114 3.12 -13.62 4.28
CA LEU A 114 2.40 -12.36 4.15
C LEU A 114 2.64 -11.45 5.37
N SER A 115 2.47 -12.00 6.58
CA SER A 115 2.71 -11.30 7.85
C SER A 115 4.09 -10.62 7.91
N PHE A 116 5.16 -11.32 7.49
CA PHE A 116 6.51 -10.75 7.46
C PHE A 116 6.72 -9.67 6.40
N GLN A 117 5.96 -9.72 5.29
CA GLN A 117 6.02 -8.69 4.26
C GLN A 117 5.22 -7.43 4.62
N CYS A 118 4.30 -7.50 5.59
CA CYS A 118 3.44 -6.38 5.95
C CYS A 118 4.24 -5.11 6.29
N ALA A 119 5.35 -5.21 7.02
CA ALA A 119 6.20 -4.04 7.33
C ALA A 119 6.73 -3.31 6.09
N LYS A 120 7.05 -4.07 5.03
CA LYS A 120 7.56 -3.55 3.76
C LYS A 120 6.44 -3.06 2.85
N TRP A 121 5.26 -3.68 2.92
CA TRP A 121 4.15 -3.45 2.01
C TRP A 121 3.09 -2.50 2.53
N MET A 122 3.09 -2.22 3.84
CA MET A 122 2.24 -1.21 4.45
C MET A 122 2.34 0.08 3.65
N PRO A 123 1.20 0.66 3.24
CA PRO A 123 1.21 2.03 2.76
C PRO A 123 1.89 2.87 3.82
N ARG A 124 2.79 3.74 3.41
CA ARG A 124 3.29 4.76 4.31
C ARG A 124 2.09 5.64 4.64
N PHE A 125 1.40 5.37 5.75
CA PHE A 125 0.14 5.99 6.13
C PHE A 125 0.27 7.53 6.15
N SER A 126 1.49 8.02 6.40
CA SER A 126 1.87 9.42 6.23
C SER A 126 1.66 9.93 4.80
N GLN A 127 2.03 9.18 3.75
CA GLN A 127 1.83 9.57 2.36
C GLN A 127 0.35 9.66 1.98
N LEU A 128 -0.47 8.65 2.34
CA LEU A 128 -1.90 8.68 2.06
C LEU A 128 -2.61 9.80 2.84
N ARG A 129 -2.34 9.91 4.15
CA ARG A 129 -2.88 10.98 5.00
C ARG A 129 -2.50 12.35 4.46
N PHE A 130 -1.22 12.57 4.20
CA PHE A 130 -0.72 13.87 3.76
C PHE A 130 -1.25 14.23 2.37
N ARG A 131 -1.30 13.27 1.44
CA ARG A 131 -1.94 13.47 0.14
C ARG A 131 -3.41 13.86 0.29
N ALA A 132 -4.16 13.23 1.18
CA ALA A 132 -5.55 13.59 1.46
C ALA A 132 -5.68 15.00 2.06
N GLN A 133 -4.79 15.37 3.00
CA GLN A 133 -4.73 16.72 3.58
C GLN A 133 -4.46 17.78 2.51
N VAL A 134 -3.47 17.56 1.65
CA VAL A 134 -3.18 18.45 0.52
C VAL A 134 -4.38 18.54 -0.41
N GLY A 135 -4.99 17.41 -0.76
CA GLY A 135 -6.15 17.40 -1.65
C GLY A 135 -7.33 18.20 -1.10
N ARG A 136 -7.60 18.12 0.21
CA ARG A 136 -8.64 18.91 0.86
C ARG A 136 -8.30 20.41 0.84
N ALA A 137 -7.09 20.78 1.23
CA ALA A 137 -6.66 22.18 1.26
C ALA A 137 -6.71 22.84 -0.12
N LEU A 138 -6.28 22.12 -1.17
CA LEU A 138 -6.39 22.59 -2.55
C LEU A 138 -7.85 22.74 -2.99
N ALA A 139 -8.71 21.75 -2.72
CA ALA A 139 -10.12 21.80 -3.10
C ALA A 139 -10.86 22.97 -2.43
N GLU A 140 -10.62 23.21 -1.14
CA GLU A 140 -11.17 24.34 -0.39
C GLU A 140 -10.63 25.68 -0.90
N GLY A 141 -9.34 25.73 -1.22
CA GLY A 141 -8.67 26.93 -1.71
C GLY A 141 -9.12 27.36 -3.10
N VAL A 142 -8.94 26.50 -4.11
CA VAL A 142 -9.16 26.85 -5.53
C VAL A 142 -10.53 26.43 -6.09
N GLY A 143 -11.28 25.62 -5.34
CA GLY A 143 -12.55 25.05 -5.78
C GLY A 143 -12.37 23.78 -6.62
N ALA A 144 -13.34 22.86 -6.49
CA ALA A 144 -13.30 21.53 -7.12
C ALA A 144 -13.18 21.58 -8.65
N ASN A 145 -13.75 22.59 -9.32
CA ASN A 145 -13.74 22.70 -10.78
C ASN A 145 -12.36 23.01 -11.37
N ARG A 146 -11.44 23.56 -10.57
CA ARG A 146 -10.07 23.87 -11.01
C ARG A 146 -9.06 22.78 -10.63
N MET A 147 -9.43 21.90 -9.71
CA MET A 147 -8.57 20.83 -9.21
C MET A 147 -8.80 19.53 -10.00
N VAL A 148 -7.73 18.98 -10.54
CA VAL A 148 -7.71 17.67 -11.21
C VAL A 148 -6.99 16.67 -10.32
N LYS A 149 -7.59 15.52 -10.05
CA LYS A 149 -6.93 14.41 -9.34
C LYS A 149 -6.30 13.45 -10.35
N GLY A 150 -5.11 12.93 -10.06
CA GLY A 150 -4.47 11.93 -10.93
C GLY A 150 -4.07 12.49 -12.31
N ALA A 151 -3.53 13.71 -12.34
CA ALA A 151 -3.18 14.37 -13.59
C ALA A 151 -1.99 13.68 -14.27
N ARG A 152 -1.96 13.69 -15.60
CA ARG A 152 -0.88 13.09 -16.39
C ARG A 152 -0.17 14.15 -17.21
N ALA A 153 1.16 14.10 -17.25
CA ALA A 153 1.98 14.96 -18.10
C ALA A 153 2.95 14.12 -18.94
N LYS A 154 3.25 14.57 -20.16
CA LYS A 154 4.26 13.92 -21.01
C LYS A 154 5.65 14.37 -20.59
N GLY A 155 6.55 13.43 -20.35
CA GLY A 155 7.96 13.68 -20.06
C GLY A 155 8.81 13.74 -21.33
N SER A 156 10.00 14.32 -21.22
CA SER A 156 10.96 14.44 -22.33
C SER A 156 11.59 13.09 -22.68
N SER A 157 11.62 12.18 -21.70
CA SER A 157 12.01 10.77 -21.84
C SER A 157 11.05 9.92 -22.70
N GLY A 158 9.88 10.46 -23.07
CA GLY A 158 8.84 9.72 -23.80
C GLY A 158 7.83 9.01 -22.89
N HIS A 159 8.09 8.92 -21.58
CA HIS A 159 7.13 8.37 -20.60
C HIS A 159 6.06 9.39 -20.20
N THR A 160 4.93 8.88 -19.71
CA THR A 160 3.90 9.71 -19.07
C THR A 160 4.09 9.70 -17.56
N ALA A 161 4.15 10.88 -16.96
CA ALA A 161 4.27 11.07 -15.52
C ALA A 161 2.89 11.28 -14.88
N ASP A 162 2.52 10.43 -13.92
CA ASP A 162 1.29 10.56 -13.13
C ASP A 162 1.53 11.41 -11.88
N PHE A 163 0.75 12.48 -11.70
CA PHE A 163 0.77 13.38 -10.55
C PHE A 163 -0.41 13.17 -9.62
N ALA A 164 -0.18 13.38 -8.33
CA ALA A 164 -1.24 13.32 -7.34
C ALA A 164 -2.39 14.27 -7.68
N PHE A 165 -2.05 15.51 -8.03
CA PHE A 165 -3.00 16.55 -8.41
C PHE A 165 -2.47 17.43 -9.54
N ALA A 166 -3.36 18.16 -10.20
CA ALA A 166 -3.03 19.38 -10.91
C ALA A 166 -4.07 20.46 -10.61
N VAL A 167 -3.67 21.72 -10.68
CA VAL A 167 -4.57 22.86 -10.53
C VAL A 167 -4.52 23.72 -11.78
N ARG A 168 -5.69 24.01 -12.35
CA ARG A 168 -5.83 24.93 -13.48
C ARG A 168 -5.73 26.38 -13.01
N ALA A 169 -4.94 27.18 -13.71
CA ALA A 169 -4.88 28.63 -13.59
C ALA A 169 -6.27 29.29 -13.65
N ALA A 170 -6.46 30.42 -12.97
CA ALA A 170 -7.78 31.07 -12.87
C ALA A 170 -8.24 31.66 -14.22
N GLY A 171 -7.29 32.17 -15.01
CA GLY A 171 -7.55 32.83 -16.30
C GLY A 171 -6.99 32.11 -17.51
N SER A 172 -6.44 30.89 -17.37
CA SER A 172 -5.83 30.17 -18.49
C SER A 172 -6.03 28.67 -18.42
N THR A 173 -5.71 27.97 -19.51
CA THR A 173 -5.72 26.50 -19.55
C THR A 173 -4.46 25.86 -18.98
N ALA A 174 -3.48 26.66 -18.53
CA ALA A 174 -2.26 26.15 -17.92
C ALA A 174 -2.56 25.40 -16.62
N LEU A 175 -1.79 24.35 -16.38
CA LEU A 175 -1.87 23.51 -15.21
C LEU A 175 -0.61 23.70 -14.36
N THR A 176 -0.78 23.65 -13.05
CA THR A 176 0.32 23.36 -12.13
C THR A 176 0.20 21.92 -11.69
N TYR A 177 1.17 21.08 -12.04
CA TYR A 177 1.25 19.69 -11.59
C TYR A 177 1.81 19.63 -10.17
N ILE A 178 1.16 18.88 -9.28
CA ILE A 178 1.43 18.91 -7.84
C ILE A 178 1.73 17.51 -7.32
N GLU A 179 2.85 17.37 -6.61
CA GLU A 179 3.21 16.15 -5.91
C GLU A 179 3.44 16.41 -4.41
N PRO A 180 2.62 15.83 -3.52
CA PRO A 180 2.87 15.83 -2.07
C PRO A 180 3.98 14.85 -1.69
N ILE A 181 4.89 15.27 -0.81
CA ILE A 181 5.89 14.39 -0.18
C ILE A 181 5.66 14.41 1.32
N ALA A 182 5.35 13.24 1.87
CA ALA A 182 5.14 13.06 3.31
C ALA A 182 6.44 12.69 4.02
N LEU A 183 6.49 12.94 5.32
CA LEU A 183 7.59 12.46 6.15
C LEU A 183 7.45 10.95 6.39
N LYS A 184 8.59 10.30 6.61
CA LYS A 184 8.65 8.94 7.17
C LYS A 184 8.33 8.96 8.67
N ALA A 185 8.14 7.76 9.22
CA ALA A 185 8.06 7.57 10.67
C ALA A 185 9.22 8.28 11.39
N GLY A 186 8.91 8.90 12.54
CA GLY A 186 9.87 9.71 13.29
C GLY A 186 10.18 11.07 12.67
N LYS A 187 9.29 11.61 11.82
CA LYS A 187 9.42 12.92 11.16
C LYS A 187 10.70 13.07 10.31
N LYS A 188 11.16 11.97 9.71
CA LYS A 188 12.36 11.97 8.85
C LYS A 188 11.99 12.24 7.40
N MET A 189 12.90 12.84 6.64
CA MET A 189 12.69 13.08 5.21
C MET A 189 12.67 11.77 4.41
N ASP A 190 11.74 11.66 3.46
CA ASP A 190 11.72 10.54 2.50
C ASP A 190 12.61 10.81 1.30
N TRP A 191 13.92 10.64 1.47
CA TRP A 191 14.91 10.91 0.41
C TRP A 191 14.63 10.16 -0.89
N THR A 192 14.10 8.94 -0.82
CA THR A 192 13.69 8.18 -2.01
C THR A 192 12.61 8.93 -2.79
N GLN A 193 11.56 9.39 -2.10
CA GLN A 193 10.48 10.15 -2.73
C GLN A 193 10.95 11.52 -3.22
N VAL A 194 11.86 12.19 -2.49
CA VAL A 194 12.48 13.46 -2.91
C VAL A 194 13.20 13.30 -4.25
N TYR A 195 14.09 12.32 -4.38
CA TYR A 195 14.84 12.12 -5.62
C TYR A 195 13.96 11.65 -6.79
N GLN A 196 13.00 10.75 -6.53
CA GLN A 196 12.03 10.32 -7.54
C GLN A 196 11.18 11.49 -8.04
N THR A 197 10.67 12.31 -7.12
CA THR A 197 9.88 13.49 -7.47
C THR A 197 10.71 14.50 -8.24
N HIS A 198 11.95 14.78 -7.81
CA HIS A 198 12.86 15.66 -8.54
C HIS A 198 13.07 15.18 -9.99
N GLY A 199 13.39 13.89 -10.20
CA GLY A 199 13.60 13.33 -11.54
C GLY A 199 12.35 13.47 -12.42
N LYS A 200 11.18 13.14 -11.88
CA LYS A 200 9.88 13.30 -12.54
C LYS A 200 9.58 14.76 -12.90
N MET A 201 9.80 15.69 -11.98
CA MET A 201 9.58 17.13 -12.20
C MET A 201 10.53 17.69 -13.25
N SER A 202 11.81 17.28 -13.23
CA SER A 202 12.81 17.66 -14.21
C SER A 202 12.46 17.17 -15.61
N ASP A 203 12.02 15.91 -15.74
CA ASP A 203 11.62 15.34 -17.03
C ASP A 203 10.44 16.08 -17.66
N VAL A 204 9.45 16.47 -16.84
CA VAL A 204 8.31 17.28 -17.30
C VAL A 204 8.73 18.72 -17.59
N LYS A 205 9.64 19.30 -16.80
CA LYS A 205 10.19 20.65 -17.05
C LYS A 205 10.87 20.75 -18.42
N MET A 206 11.60 19.72 -18.82
CA MET A 206 12.26 19.67 -20.12
C MET A 206 11.29 19.49 -21.30
N ALA A 207 10.15 18.82 -21.08
CA ALA A 207 9.14 18.60 -22.11
C ALA A 207 8.14 19.75 -22.28
N ASP A 208 7.84 20.47 -21.20
CA ASP A 208 6.72 21.38 -21.13
C ASP A 208 7.06 22.63 -20.30
N ALA A 209 7.46 23.69 -20.98
CA ALA A 209 7.74 24.98 -20.37
C ALA A 209 6.46 25.75 -19.96
N ARG A 210 5.29 25.38 -20.50
CA ARG A 210 4.03 26.13 -20.32
C ARG A 210 3.38 25.82 -18.99
N ASN A 211 3.34 24.56 -18.60
CA ASN A 211 2.74 24.15 -17.33
C ASN A 211 3.74 24.31 -16.18
N SER A 212 3.24 24.63 -14.98
CA SER A 212 4.06 24.77 -13.78
C SER A 212 4.12 23.45 -13.01
N ARG A 213 5.09 23.36 -12.09
CA ARG A 213 5.35 22.19 -11.25
C ARG A 213 5.49 22.64 -9.81
N MET A 214 4.86 21.92 -8.90
CA MET A 214 4.89 22.21 -7.48
C MET A 214 5.06 20.94 -6.67
N VAL A 215 5.88 21.04 -5.63
CA VAL A 215 6.02 20.04 -4.59
C VAL A 215 5.49 20.62 -3.29
N ILE A 216 4.61 19.88 -2.62
CA ILE A 216 4.14 20.25 -1.29
C ILE A 216 4.81 19.30 -0.30
N LEU A 217 5.71 19.82 0.54
CA LEU A 217 6.42 19.06 1.56
C LEU A 217 5.62 19.08 2.87
N GLU A 218 5.58 17.93 3.55
CA GLU A 218 5.03 17.85 4.91
C GLU A 218 5.96 18.50 5.93
N ASP A 219 5.38 19.32 6.81
CA ASP A 219 6.08 19.98 7.89
C ASP A 219 6.49 19.00 9.00
N GLY A 220 7.63 19.26 9.67
CA GLY A 220 8.03 18.55 10.87
C GLY A 220 9.40 17.87 10.84
N ALA A 221 10.08 17.84 9.68
CA ALA A 221 11.47 17.38 9.60
C ALA A 221 12.44 18.34 10.30
N SER A 222 13.67 17.86 10.54
CA SER A 222 14.74 18.73 11.02
C SER A 222 15.00 19.87 10.03
N ALA A 223 15.39 21.05 10.53
CA ALA A 223 15.61 22.22 9.69
C ALA A 223 16.69 21.98 8.61
N GLU A 224 17.70 21.17 8.94
CA GLU A 224 18.78 20.80 8.03
C GLU A 224 18.28 19.89 6.89
N GLU A 225 17.54 18.82 7.22
CA GLU A 225 16.98 17.92 6.21
C GLU A 225 15.95 18.63 5.33
N PHE A 226 15.11 19.48 5.93
CA PHE A 226 14.13 20.28 5.21
C PHE A 226 14.83 21.20 4.19
N LYS A 227 15.85 21.96 4.62
CA LYS A 227 16.61 22.85 3.72
C LYS A 227 17.28 22.09 2.58
N LYS A 228 17.87 20.92 2.87
CA LYS A 228 18.48 20.06 1.85
C LYS A 228 17.46 19.56 0.82
N ALA A 229 16.28 19.12 1.26
CA ALA A 229 15.22 18.66 0.37
C ALA A 229 14.71 19.78 -0.54
N VAL A 230 14.48 20.97 0.04
CA VAL A 230 14.08 22.17 -0.72
C VAL A 230 15.10 22.51 -1.81
N THR A 231 16.40 22.56 -1.48
CA THR A 231 17.47 22.86 -2.44
C THR A 231 17.50 21.91 -3.64
N ILE A 232 17.17 20.62 -3.45
CA ILE A 232 17.10 19.65 -4.54
C ILE A 232 15.85 19.89 -5.39
N LEU A 233 14.69 20.03 -4.75
CA LEU A 233 13.40 20.10 -5.44
C LEU A 233 13.19 21.43 -6.19
N GLU A 234 13.72 22.54 -5.67
CA GLU A 234 13.63 23.88 -6.28
C GLU A 234 14.32 23.99 -7.65
N GLN A 235 15.20 23.04 -7.99
CA GLN A 235 15.82 22.98 -9.30
C GLN A 235 14.80 22.69 -10.40
N SER A 236 13.69 22.02 -10.08
CA SER A 236 12.72 21.55 -11.06
C SER A 236 11.25 21.88 -10.75
N ALA A 237 10.92 22.28 -9.53
CA ALA A 237 9.57 22.65 -9.13
C ALA A 237 9.56 23.73 -8.03
N THR A 238 8.49 24.49 -7.90
CA THR A 238 8.29 25.36 -6.73
C THR A 238 7.99 24.49 -5.51
N VAL A 239 8.60 24.78 -4.36
CA VAL A 239 8.37 24.02 -3.13
C VAL A 239 7.53 24.83 -2.15
N GLN A 240 6.46 24.21 -1.62
CA GLN A 240 5.57 24.80 -0.63
C GLN A 240 5.35 23.83 0.54
N THR A 241 4.76 24.33 1.61
CA THR A 241 4.31 23.52 2.77
C THR A 241 2.87 23.87 3.08
N LEU A 242 2.08 22.94 3.60
CA LEU A 242 0.68 23.24 3.95
C LEU A 242 0.59 24.32 5.02
N ALA A 243 1.50 24.34 6.02
CA ALA A 243 1.44 25.31 7.11
C ALA A 243 1.78 26.75 6.68
N LYS A 244 2.62 26.93 5.64
CA LYS A 244 3.05 28.27 5.19
C LYS A 244 2.19 28.86 4.09
N THR A 245 1.46 28.05 3.33
CA THR A 245 0.58 28.55 2.27
C THR A 245 -0.72 29.08 2.86
N ARG A 246 -0.83 30.41 2.93
CA ARG A 246 -2.00 31.10 3.52
C ARG A 246 -3.19 31.19 2.57
N ASP A 247 -2.94 31.35 1.27
CA ASP A 247 -3.99 31.43 0.26
C ASP A 247 -3.59 30.69 -1.02
N TRP A 248 -4.23 29.55 -1.26
CA TRP A 248 -4.03 28.78 -2.49
C TRP A 248 -4.58 29.52 -3.73
N ARG A 249 -5.53 30.45 -3.60
CA ARG A 249 -6.05 31.21 -4.74
C ARG A 249 -5.01 32.13 -5.33
N GLU A 250 -4.28 32.84 -4.49
CA GLU A 250 -3.17 33.70 -4.88
C GLU A 250 -2.05 32.89 -5.55
N VAL A 251 -1.70 31.74 -4.98
CA VAL A 251 -0.69 30.84 -5.54
C VAL A 251 -1.03 30.39 -6.98
N PHE A 252 -2.32 30.28 -7.31
CA PHE A 252 -2.78 29.86 -8.64
C PHE A 252 -3.54 30.97 -9.39
N SER A 253 -3.26 32.24 -9.12
CA SER A 253 -3.94 33.37 -9.79
C SER A 253 -3.39 33.70 -11.17
N GLY A 254 -2.15 33.27 -11.47
CA GLY A 254 -1.49 33.45 -12.77
C GLY A 254 -2.04 32.56 -13.88
#